data_AF-A0A5C7S1X0-F1
#
_entry.id   AF-A0A5C7S1X0-F1
#
_cell.length_a   1.000
_cell.length_b   1.000
_cell.length_c   1.000
_cell.angle_alpha   90.00
_cell.angle_beta   90.00
_cell.angle_gamma   90.00
#
_symmetry.space_group_name_H-M   'P 1'
#
loop_
_entity.id
_entity.type
_entity.pdbx_description
1 polymer ?
#
loop_
_entity_poly.entity_id
_entity_poly.type
_entity_poly.pdbx_seq_one_letter_code
_entity_poly.pdbx_strand_id
1 'polypeptide(L)'
;MSMNILDWLVFPVPADEARGVPIYGRGGLFFRAEESGDLATDMFSPKRLRDLMRWYGGHQFDIALLSAGGNDFVGTFLKTTFADRRSMTPGQAYDCVVNTGRYEEVYRAYERVLLRMVALHPKTPIFAHSYCHPMKMGVGADLTVANLGVAALMKKNVGPWIRPYVHKTLPDVDNQRLFARMLIDGFVDRVLAPLAADIRFRRNFRYLDLRDEAQFEQDWFDEMHPTGATFHRLSRYFAREIDGLFTLG
;
A
#
# COMPACT_ATOMS: atom_id res chain seq x y z
N MET A 1 -10.08 31.40 7.66
CA MET A 1 -8.84 31.09 6.91
C MET A 1 -8.58 29.61 7.07
N SER A 2 -8.91 28.82 6.04
CA SER A 2 -9.03 27.36 6.09
C SER A 2 -7.71 26.64 5.81
N MET A 3 -7.41 25.67 6.65
CA MET A 3 -6.19 24.86 6.73
C MET A 3 -5.97 24.00 5.48
N ASN A 4 -4.71 23.80 5.08
CA ASN A 4 -4.35 22.96 3.94
C ASN A 4 -3.50 21.78 4.41
N ILE A 5 -4.08 20.58 4.30
CA ILE A 5 -3.53 19.27 4.70
C ILE A 5 -2.56 18.71 3.64
N LEU A 6 -1.92 19.62 2.90
CA LEU A 6 -1.31 19.37 1.60
C LEU A 6 -0.06 18.47 1.61
N ASP A 7 0.46 18.07 2.77
CA ASP A 7 1.75 17.39 2.85
C ASP A 7 1.68 15.91 3.27
N TRP A 8 0.49 15.31 3.35
CA TRP A 8 0.36 13.92 3.79
C TRP A 8 0.83 12.89 2.76
N LEU A 9 1.03 13.35 1.52
CA LEU A 9 1.69 12.63 0.45
C LEU A 9 2.67 13.60 -0.21
N VAL A 10 3.68 14.07 0.54
CA VAL A 10 4.81 14.76 -0.09
C VAL A 10 5.38 13.80 -1.12
N PHE A 11 5.22 14.08 -2.41
CA PHE A 11 5.99 13.39 -3.44
C PHE A 11 7.41 13.97 -3.35
N PRO A 12 8.40 13.20 -2.87
CA PRO A 12 9.75 13.71 -2.73
C PRO A 12 10.35 13.94 -4.11
N VAL A 13 11.26 14.90 -4.21
CA VAL A 13 12.24 14.87 -5.29
C VAL A 13 13.25 13.75 -4.99
N PRO A 14 13.85 13.08 -5.99
CA PRO A 14 14.75 11.93 -5.78
C PRO A 14 15.92 12.17 -4.79
N ALA A 15 16.27 13.43 -4.55
CA ALA A 15 17.29 13.82 -3.57
C ALA A 15 16.85 13.66 -2.11
N ASP A 16 15.55 13.73 -1.82
CA ASP A 16 14.99 13.59 -0.47
C ASP A 16 14.77 12.11 -0.10
N GLU A 17 14.37 11.27 -1.08
CA GLU A 17 14.31 9.80 -0.93
C GLU A 17 15.67 9.20 -0.57
N ALA A 18 16.74 9.68 -1.23
CA ALA A 18 18.10 9.16 -1.04
C ALA A 18 18.71 9.46 0.34
N ARG A 19 18.08 10.32 1.16
CA ARG A 19 18.68 10.82 2.41
C ARG A 19 17.90 10.47 3.68
N GLY A 20 16.70 9.88 3.58
CA GLY A 20 15.89 9.50 4.77
C GLY A 20 15.63 10.69 5.72
N VAL A 21 15.52 11.91 5.18
CA VAL A 21 15.45 13.14 5.97
C VAL A 21 14.03 13.32 6.53
N PRO A 22 13.90 13.84 7.77
CA PRO A 22 12.62 14.28 8.28
C PRO A 22 12.00 15.34 7.36
N ILE A 23 10.81 15.06 6.81
CA ILE A 23 10.08 16.05 6.02
C ILE A 23 9.27 16.91 6.99
N TYR A 24 9.54 18.22 7.00
CA TYR A 24 8.71 19.20 7.70
C TYR A 24 7.51 19.54 6.82
N GLY A 25 6.37 18.89 7.09
CA GLY A 25 5.08 19.28 6.55
C GLY A 25 4.38 20.27 7.48
N ARG A 26 3.42 21.04 6.97
CA ARG A 26 2.54 21.87 7.83
C ARG A 26 1.55 20.97 8.60
N GLY A 27 2.03 20.31 9.65
CA GLY A 27 1.25 19.43 10.53
C GLY A 27 2.05 18.45 11.38
N GLY A 28 3.36 18.29 11.16
CA GLY A 28 4.19 17.37 11.94
C GLY A 28 5.57 17.09 11.34
N LEU A 29 6.37 16.29 12.05
CA LEU A 29 7.67 15.79 11.61
C LEU A 29 7.49 14.37 11.06
N PHE A 30 7.73 14.17 9.77
CA PHE A 30 7.55 12.88 9.12
C PHE A 30 8.88 12.20 8.87
N PHE A 31 8.97 10.92 9.25
CA PHE A 31 10.07 10.06 8.89
C PHE A 31 9.59 8.96 7.95
N ARG A 32 10.34 8.75 6.87
CA ARG A 32 9.94 7.90 5.74
C ARG A 32 11.00 6.84 5.48
N ALA A 33 10.54 5.65 5.18
CA ALA A 33 11.38 4.47 5.00
C ALA A 33 10.72 3.54 3.97
N GLU A 34 10.43 4.10 2.79
CA GLU A 34 9.79 3.38 1.69
C GLU A 34 10.51 3.62 0.36
N GLU A 35 10.49 2.61 -0.49
CA GLU A 35 10.95 2.68 -1.88
C GLU A 35 9.81 2.31 -2.84
N SER A 36 9.78 2.95 -4.00
CA SER A 36 8.82 2.61 -5.06
C SER A 36 9.00 1.15 -5.50
N GLY A 37 7.94 0.34 -5.37
CA GLY A 37 7.96 -1.07 -5.76
C GLY A 37 8.24 -2.04 -4.61
N ASP A 38 8.37 -1.54 -3.38
CA ASP A 38 8.62 -2.36 -2.20
C ASP A 38 7.54 -3.44 -1.98
N LEU A 39 8.01 -4.61 -1.54
CA LEU A 39 7.20 -5.74 -1.10
C LEU A 39 7.18 -5.77 0.43
N ALA A 40 6.02 -5.99 1.05
CA ALA A 40 5.92 -6.23 2.49
C ALA A 40 6.82 -7.40 2.92
N THR A 41 6.88 -8.44 2.07
CA THR A 41 7.72 -9.62 2.28
C THR A 41 9.23 -9.33 2.26
N ASP A 42 9.69 -8.28 1.56
CA ASP A 42 11.08 -7.84 1.57
C ASP A 42 11.35 -6.80 2.68
N MET A 43 10.54 -5.74 2.75
CA MET A 43 10.64 -4.68 3.77
C MET A 43 10.68 -5.26 5.19
N PHE A 44 9.82 -6.25 5.47
CA PHE A 44 9.73 -6.91 6.78
C PHE A 44 10.45 -8.26 6.80
N SER A 45 11.42 -8.46 5.91
CA SER A 45 12.36 -9.58 6.00
C SER A 45 13.23 -9.43 7.25
N PRO A 46 13.70 -10.52 7.87
CA PRO A 46 14.54 -10.44 9.08
C PRO A 46 15.79 -9.57 8.91
N LYS A 47 16.33 -9.44 7.69
CA LYS A 47 17.49 -8.60 7.40
C LYS A 47 17.12 -7.11 7.46
N ARG A 48 16.18 -6.66 6.63
CA ARG A 48 15.77 -5.25 6.54
C ARG A 48 15.06 -4.78 7.82
N LEU A 49 14.29 -5.66 8.45
CA LEU A 49 13.58 -5.36 9.68
C LEU A 49 14.54 -4.99 10.83
N ARG A 50 15.75 -5.56 10.91
CA ARG A 50 16.70 -5.18 11.97
C ARG A 50 17.12 -3.72 11.87
N ASP A 51 17.42 -3.26 10.65
CA ASP A 51 17.86 -1.89 10.41
C ASP A 51 16.70 -0.91 10.64
N LEU A 52 15.52 -1.25 10.11
CA LEU A 52 14.29 -0.48 10.34
C LEU A 52 13.94 -0.38 11.84
N MET A 53 14.05 -1.47 12.60
CA MET A 53 13.74 -1.48 14.03
C MET A 53 14.80 -0.80 14.89
N ARG A 54 16.07 -0.81 14.48
CA ARG A 54 17.12 0.00 15.13
C ARG A 54 16.78 1.49 15.02
N TRP A 55 16.36 1.92 13.84
CA TRP A 55 15.95 3.28 13.59
C TRP A 55 14.66 3.63 14.35
N TYR A 56 13.61 2.82 14.24
CA TYR A 56 12.34 3.03 14.93
C TYR A 56 12.50 3.06 16.46
N GLY A 57 13.34 2.19 17.03
CA GLY A 57 13.61 2.16 18.47
C GLY A 57 14.42 3.35 18.99
N GLY A 58 15.14 4.07 18.11
CA GLY A 58 15.97 5.22 18.46
C GLY A 58 15.20 6.52 18.67
N HIS A 59 13.91 6.56 18.32
CA HIS A 59 13.08 7.77 18.34
C HIS A 59 11.72 7.46 18.98
N GLN A 60 11.08 8.48 19.54
CA GLN A 60 9.68 8.40 19.98
C GLN A 60 8.78 8.86 18.83
N PHE A 61 7.64 8.20 18.67
CA PHE A 61 6.65 8.51 17.65
C PHE A 61 5.27 8.60 18.27
N ASP A 62 4.53 9.64 17.92
CA ASP A 62 3.13 9.73 18.31
C ASP A 62 2.29 8.70 17.55
N ILE A 63 2.62 8.45 16.28
CA ILE A 63 1.94 7.49 15.39
C ILE A 63 2.97 6.83 14.47
N ALA A 64 2.70 5.57 14.07
CA ALA A 64 3.38 4.92 12.95
C ALA A 64 2.39 4.53 11.84
N LEU A 65 2.79 4.72 10.58
CA LEU A 65 2.01 4.33 9.40
C LEU A 65 2.72 3.20 8.65
N LEU A 66 2.02 2.12 8.34
CA LEU A 66 2.52 1.01 7.51
C LEU A 66 1.75 0.95 6.20
N SER A 67 2.41 1.34 5.11
CA SER A 67 1.92 1.17 3.75
C SER A 67 2.76 0.12 3.03
N ALA A 68 2.26 -1.11 2.92
CA ALA A 68 2.92 -2.21 2.24
C ALA A 68 1.89 -3.27 1.80
N GLY A 69 2.27 -4.18 0.91
CA GLY A 69 1.43 -5.33 0.51
C GLY A 69 0.87 -5.26 -0.90
N GLY A 70 0.73 -4.07 -1.50
CA GLY A 70 0.16 -3.92 -2.85
C GLY A 70 0.99 -4.62 -3.92
N ASN A 71 2.30 -4.37 -3.94
CA ASN A 71 3.22 -4.96 -4.91
C ASN A 71 3.41 -6.49 -4.71
N ASP A 72 3.09 -7.02 -3.53
CA ASP A 72 3.20 -8.45 -3.23
C ASP A 72 2.25 -9.32 -4.08
N PHE A 73 1.19 -8.73 -4.65
CA PHE A 73 0.15 -9.45 -5.41
C PHE A 73 0.08 -9.09 -6.90
N VAL A 74 0.99 -8.27 -7.42
CA VAL A 74 0.98 -7.82 -8.83
C VAL A 74 2.31 -8.08 -9.55
N GLY A 75 2.40 -7.72 -10.83
CA GLY A 75 3.66 -7.72 -11.57
C GLY A 75 4.25 -9.13 -11.74
N THR A 76 5.52 -9.29 -11.35
CA THR A 76 6.26 -10.56 -11.45
C THR A 76 5.59 -11.70 -10.67
N PHE A 77 4.88 -11.40 -9.57
CA PHE A 77 4.10 -12.40 -8.86
C PHE A 77 3.01 -13.00 -9.75
N LEU A 78 2.16 -12.16 -10.36
CA LEU A 78 1.11 -12.61 -11.28
C LEU A 78 1.70 -13.31 -12.50
N LYS A 79 2.81 -12.80 -13.04
CA LYS A 79 3.54 -13.43 -14.15
C LYS A 79 3.87 -14.89 -13.84
N THR A 80 4.38 -15.13 -12.62
CA THR A 80 4.81 -16.46 -12.18
C THR A 80 3.61 -17.35 -11.91
N THR A 81 2.60 -16.82 -11.19
CA THR A 81 1.40 -17.56 -10.80
C THR A 81 0.59 -18.05 -12.02
N PHE A 82 0.57 -17.27 -13.11
CA PHE A 82 -0.24 -17.54 -14.30
C PHE A 82 0.53 -17.93 -15.57
N ALA A 83 1.85 -18.16 -15.50
CA ALA A 83 2.71 -18.38 -16.67
C ALA A 83 2.14 -19.36 -17.72
N ASP A 84 1.62 -20.51 -17.26
CA ASP A 84 1.08 -21.57 -18.12
C ASP A 84 -0.44 -21.74 -18.00
N ARG A 85 -1.12 -20.81 -17.33
CA ARG A 85 -2.57 -20.88 -17.05
C ARG A 85 -3.37 -20.11 -18.09
N ARG A 86 -4.47 -20.70 -18.57
CA ARG A 86 -5.38 -20.05 -19.53
C ARG A 86 -6.83 -20.28 -19.11
N SER A 87 -7.69 -19.36 -19.52
CA SER A 87 -9.15 -19.47 -19.43
C SER A 87 -9.67 -19.95 -18.08
N MET A 88 -9.75 -19.03 -17.13
CA MET A 88 -10.30 -19.26 -15.79
C MET A 88 -11.45 -18.28 -15.52
N THR A 89 -12.30 -18.60 -14.54
CA THR A 89 -13.14 -17.59 -13.91
C THR A 89 -12.31 -16.73 -12.95
N PRO A 90 -12.74 -15.50 -12.61
CA PRO A 90 -12.07 -14.68 -11.59
C PRO A 90 -11.88 -15.41 -10.26
N GLY A 91 -12.87 -16.20 -9.82
CA GLY A 91 -12.78 -17.01 -8.62
C GLY A 91 -11.68 -18.07 -8.68
N GLN A 92 -11.60 -18.82 -9.79
CA GLN A 92 -10.52 -19.80 -9.98
C GLN A 92 -9.13 -19.15 -10.03
N ALA A 93 -9.02 -17.98 -10.68
CA ALA A 93 -7.78 -17.22 -10.70
C ALA A 93 -7.39 -16.74 -9.30
N TYR A 94 -8.35 -16.25 -8.51
CA TYR A 94 -8.14 -15.86 -7.11
C TYR A 94 -7.70 -17.05 -6.26
N ASP A 95 -8.34 -18.21 -6.40
CA ASP A 95 -7.95 -19.43 -5.70
C ASP A 95 -6.52 -19.86 -6.05
N CYS A 96 -6.06 -19.66 -7.30
CA CYS A 96 -4.67 -19.89 -7.66
C CYS A 96 -3.71 -19.02 -6.84
N VAL A 97 -4.04 -17.74 -6.64
CA VAL A 97 -3.27 -16.82 -5.79
C VAL A 97 -3.31 -17.25 -4.33
N VAL A 98 -4.48 -17.59 -3.79
CA VAL A 98 -4.61 -18.09 -2.41
C VAL A 98 -3.74 -19.32 -2.19
N ASN A 99 -3.76 -20.27 -3.12
CA ASN A 99 -3.01 -21.53 -3.05
C ASN A 99 -1.49 -21.35 -3.17
N THR A 100 -0.98 -20.18 -3.57
CA THR A 100 0.46 -19.88 -3.50
C THR A 100 0.97 -19.72 -2.07
N GLY A 101 0.08 -19.46 -1.10
CA GLY A 101 0.45 -19.09 0.27
C GLY A 101 0.91 -17.64 0.43
N ARG A 102 0.89 -16.82 -0.64
CA ARG A 102 1.36 -15.42 -0.60
C ARG A 102 0.67 -14.56 0.46
N TYR A 103 -0.63 -14.75 0.70
CA TYR A 103 -1.32 -14.05 1.80
C TYR A 103 -0.75 -14.40 3.17
N GLU A 104 -0.42 -15.67 3.41
CA GLU A 104 0.20 -16.11 4.66
C GLU A 104 1.61 -15.53 4.79
N GLU A 105 2.40 -15.49 3.71
CA GLU A 105 3.73 -14.86 3.70
C GLU A 105 3.65 -13.37 4.09
N VAL A 106 2.70 -12.63 3.51
CA VAL A 106 2.47 -11.21 3.80
C VAL A 106 1.95 -11.03 5.24
N TYR A 107 1.02 -11.87 5.69
CA TYR A 107 0.56 -11.88 7.09
C TYR A 107 1.74 -12.05 8.06
N ARG A 108 2.62 -13.04 7.82
CA ARG A 108 3.80 -13.27 8.66
C ARG A 108 4.79 -12.11 8.59
N ALA A 109 4.88 -11.44 7.45
CA ALA A 109 5.70 -10.23 7.31
C ALA A 109 5.21 -9.10 8.22
N TYR A 110 3.91 -8.81 8.15
CA TYR A 110 3.26 -7.85 9.05
C TYR A 110 3.36 -8.26 10.52
N GLU A 111 3.10 -9.52 10.85
CA GLU A 111 3.19 -10.04 12.22
C GLU A 111 4.58 -9.80 12.81
N ARG A 112 5.65 -10.07 12.04
CA ARG A 112 7.03 -9.83 12.50
C ARG A 112 7.31 -8.37 12.82
N VAL A 113 6.87 -7.43 11.98
CA VAL A 113 7.11 -6.00 12.21
C VAL A 113 6.27 -5.49 13.38
N LEU A 114 5.00 -5.87 13.47
CA LEU A 114 4.11 -5.45 14.56
C LEU A 114 4.60 -5.95 15.92
N LEU A 115 5.07 -7.21 16.01
CA LEU A 115 5.67 -7.74 17.25
C LEU A 115 6.84 -6.88 17.73
N ARG A 116 7.68 -6.40 16.81
CA ARG A 116 8.84 -5.57 17.16
C ARG A 116 8.46 -4.13 17.47
N MET A 117 7.54 -3.55 16.71
CA MET A 117 7.07 -2.18 16.94
C MET A 117 6.36 -2.04 18.28
N VAL A 118 5.44 -2.96 18.59
CA VAL A 118 4.72 -2.97 19.88
C VAL A 118 5.67 -3.20 21.05
N ALA A 119 6.70 -4.05 20.88
CA ALA A 119 7.70 -4.27 21.94
C ALA A 119 8.57 -3.03 22.19
N LEU A 120 8.91 -2.26 21.16
CA LEU A 120 9.72 -1.05 21.28
C LEU A 120 8.91 0.13 21.82
N HIS A 121 7.71 0.35 21.28
CA HIS A 121 6.84 1.47 21.64
C HIS A 121 5.41 0.99 21.91
N PRO A 122 5.13 0.42 23.10
CA PRO A 122 3.85 -0.23 23.41
C PRO A 122 2.65 0.72 23.49
N LYS A 123 2.87 2.03 23.42
CA LYS A 123 1.81 3.05 23.44
C LYS A 123 1.59 3.74 22.09
N THR A 124 2.50 3.57 21.13
CA THR A 124 2.37 4.21 19.81
C THR A 124 1.28 3.48 19.02
N PRO A 125 0.23 4.19 18.56
CA PRO A 125 -0.74 3.68 17.61
C PRO A 125 -0.08 3.44 16.25
N ILE A 126 -0.51 2.38 15.59
CA ILE A 126 0.02 1.88 14.34
C ILE A 126 -1.14 1.74 13.36
N PHE A 127 -1.09 2.47 12.25
CA PHE A 127 -2.12 2.40 11.21
C PHE A 127 -1.57 1.78 9.93
N ALA A 128 -2.29 0.80 9.39
CA ALA A 128 -2.18 0.43 7.98
C ALA A 128 -3.39 0.95 7.20
N HIS A 129 -3.47 0.59 5.92
CA HIS A 129 -4.64 0.86 5.11
C HIS A 129 -4.86 -0.26 4.10
N SER A 130 -6.12 -0.45 3.68
CA SER A 130 -6.43 -1.23 2.48
C SER A 130 -6.16 -0.38 1.23
N TYR A 131 -6.17 -1.03 0.06
CA TYR A 131 -6.15 -0.35 -1.23
C TYR A 131 -7.58 -0.13 -1.73
N CYS A 132 -7.81 0.92 -2.51
CA CYS A 132 -9.08 1.11 -3.21
C CYS A 132 -9.24 0.08 -4.33
N HIS A 133 -10.46 -0.30 -4.69
CA HIS A 133 -10.68 -1.20 -5.83
C HIS A 133 -10.42 -0.48 -7.17
N PRO A 134 -9.52 -1.00 -8.02
CA PRO A 134 -9.13 -0.32 -9.24
C PRO A 134 -10.22 -0.37 -10.31
N MET A 135 -10.50 0.79 -10.92
CA MET A 135 -11.48 0.93 -12.01
C MET A 135 -10.85 0.87 -13.39
N LYS A 136 -9.56 1.21 -13.53
CA LYS A 136 -8.82 1.13 -14.80
C LYS A 136 -8.05 -0.18 -14.92
N MET A 137 -8.17 -0.86 -16.07
CA MET A 137 -7.42 -2.07 -16.40
C MET A 137 -6.80 -1.95 -17.79
N GLY A 138 -5.56 -2.37 -17.94
CA GLY A 138 -4.75 -2.30 -19.14
C GLY A 138 -4.10 -0.95 -19.43
N VAL A 139 -4.23 0.00 -18.52
CA VAL A 139 -3.77 1.38 -18.73
C VAL A 139 -2.43 1.57 -18.01
N GLY A 140 -1.36 1.72 -18.79
CA GLY A 140 -0.10 2.26 -18.28
C GLY A 140 -0.21 3.76 -18.02
N ALA A 141 0.69 4.30 -17.21
CA ALA A 141 0.72 5.74 -16.96
C ALA A 141 1.27 6.51 -18.18
N ASP A 142 0.52 7.52 -18.65
CA ASP A 142 1.06 8.52 -19.57
C ASP A 142 1.97 9.49 -18.80
N LEU A 143 3.26 9.16 -18.77
CA LEU A 143 4.30 10.01 -18.23
C LEU A 143 4.51 11.24 -19.11
N THR A 144 3.83 12.33 -18.80
CA THR A 144 4.13 13.64 -19.38
C THR A 144 4.98 14.48 -18.43
N VAL A 145 5.84 15.34 -18.98
CA VAL A 145 6.61 16.33 -18.20
C VAL A 145 5.68 17.23 -17.36
N ALA A 146 4.45 17.46 -17.85
CA ALA A 146 3.42 18.22 -17.14
C ALA A 146 2.87 17.51 -15.89
N ASN A 147 2.89 16.17 -15.85
CA ASN A 147 2.31 15.37 -14.76
C ASN A 147 3.33 14.95 -13.70
N LEU A 148 4.61 14.79 -14.05
CA LEU A 148 5.65 14.22 -13.15
C LEU A 148 6.99 14.96 -13.17
N GLY A 149 7.10 16.08 -13.90
CA GLY A 149 8.35 16.82 -14.02
C GLY A 149 9.50 15.95 -14.57
N VAL A 150 10.74 16.31 -14.25
CA VAL A 150 11.97 15.64 -14.72
C VAL A 150 12.04 14.15 -14.28
N ALA A 151 11.28 13.74 -13.25
CA ALA A 151 11.20 12.35 -12.79
C ALA A 151 10.56 11.40 -13.82
N ALA A 152 9.76 11.93 -14.76
CA ALA A 152 9.23 11.18 -15.90
C ALA A 152 10.33 10.61 -16.81
N LEU A 153 11.53 11.23 -16.86
CA LEU A 153 12.66 10.78 -17.68
C LEU A 153 13.43 9.59 -17.06
N MET A 154 13.18 9.27 -15.78
CA MET A 154 13.96 8.30 -15.00
C MET A 154 13.19 7.01 -14.67
N LYS A 155 11.85 6.98 -14.81
CA LYS A 155 11.03 5.79 -14.50
C LYS A 155 10.93 4.85 -15.70
N LYS A 156 11.66 3.72 -15.64
CA LYS A 156 11.69 2.69 -16.70
C LYS A 156 10.50 1.71 -16.71
N ASN A 157 9.64 1.68 -15.70
CA ASN A 157 8.45 0.82 -15.66
C ASN A 157 7.28 1.58 -15.04
N VAL A 158 6.26 1.91 -15.84
CA VAL A 158 5.05 2.54 -15.31
C VAL A 158 3.83 1.76 -15.81
N GLY A 159 3.73 0.55 -15.27
CA GLY A 159 2.66 -0.38 -15.57
C GLY A 159 2.61 -0.79 -17.04
N PRO A 160 1.54 -1.49 -17.44
CA PRO A 160 0.52 -2.04 -16.55
C PRO A 160 1.04 -3.22 -15.71
N TRP A 161 0.55 -3.38 -14.49
CA TRP A 161 1.05 -4.35 -13.49
C TRP A 161 0.14 -5.56 -13.30
N ILE A 162 -1.11 -5.50 -13.80
CA ILE A 162 -2.11 -6.56 -13.68
C ILE A 162 -2.38 -7.16 -15.05
N ARG A 163 -2.97 -6.40 -15.98
CA ARG A 163 -3.46 -6.95 -17.26
C ARG A 163 -2.41 -7.74 -18.06
N PRO A 164 -1.15 -7.32 -18.21
CA PRO A 164 -0.16 -8.07 -18.98
C PRO A 164 0.02 -9.51 -18.52
N TYR A 165 -0.20 -9.76 -17.23
CA TYR A 165 0.02 -11.06 -16.61
C TYR A 165 -1.24 -11.90 -16.50
N VAL A 166 -2.42 -11.30 -16.58
CA VAL A 166 -3.70 -12.02 -16.43
C VAL A 166 -4.50 -12.12 -17.72
N HIS A 167 -4.24 -11.33 -18.77
CA HIS A 167 -5.10 -11.28 -19.97
C HIS A 167 -5.30 -12.62 -20.68
N LYS A 168 -4.36 -13.56 -20.60
CA LYS A 168 -4.52 -14.92 -21.17
C LYS A 168 -5.39 -15.82 -20.31
N THR A 169 -5.39 -15.58 -19.00
CA THR A 169 -6.16 -16.33 -18.01
C THR A 169 -7.57 -15.76 -17.86
N LEU A 170 -7.70 -14.43 -17.92
CA LEU A 170 -8.92 -13.63 -17.82
C LEU A 170 -8.99 -12.67 -19.03
N PRO A 171 -9.53 -13.11 -20.19
CA PRO A 171 -9.55 -12.28 -21.40
C PRO A 171 -10.44 -11.05 -21.31
N ASP A 172 -11.54 -11.16 -20.56
CA ASP A 172 -12.50 -10.08 -20.36
C ASP A 172 -12.01 -9.07 -19.30
N VAL A 173 -12.22 -7.78 -19.58
CA VAL A 173 -11.70 -6.68 -18.73
C VAL A 173 -12.46 -6.56 -17.42
N ASP A 174 -13.76 -6.86 -17.40
CA ASP A 174 -14.56 -6.80 -16.19
C ASP A 174 -14.20 -7.97 -15.26
N ASN A 175 -13.89 -9.14 -15.82
CA ASN A 175 -13.29 -10.24 -15.09
C ASN A 175 -11.91 -9.89 -14.51
N GLN A 176 -11.08 -9.10 -15.21
CA GLN A 176 -9.80 -8.61 -14.67
C GLN A 176 -10.02 -7.64 -13.49
N ARG A 177 -10.98 -6.71 -13.61
CA ARG A 177 -11.38 -5.79 -12.53
C ARG A 177 -11.89 -6.55 -11.31
N LEU A 178 -12.79 -7.52 -11.53
CA LEU A 178 -13.33 -8.35 -10.46
C LEU A 178 -12.21 -9.14 -9.76
N PHE A 179 -11.30 -9.74 -10.53
CA PHE A 179 -10.14 -10.42 -9.96
C PHE A 179 -9.26 -9.47 -9.14
N ALA A 180 -8.95 -8.27 -9.64
CA ALA A 180 -8.18 -7.28 -8.90
C ALA A 180 -8.87 -6.85 -7.59
N ARG A 181 -10.20 -6.68 -7.61
CA ARG A 181 -11.01 -6.48 -6.40
C ARG A 181 -10.86 -7.64 -5.42
N MET A 182 -10.97 -8.88 -5.88
CA MET A 182 -10.79 -10.07 -5.03
C MET A 182 -9.39 -10.14 -4.41
N LEU A 183 -8.33 -9.69 -5.11
CA LEU A 183 -6.99 -9.62 -4.53
C LEU A 183 -6.92 -8.67 -3.32
N ILE A 184 -7.56 -7.51 -3.43
CA ILE A 184 -7.61 -6.50 -2.37
C ILE A 184 -8.49 -6.96 -1.22
N ASP A 185 -9.65 -7.56 -1.52
CA ASP A 185 -10.53 -8.15 -0.51
C ASP A 185 -9.79 -9.25 0.25
N GLY A 186 -9.05 -10.12 -0.45
CA GLY A 186 -8.19 -11.11 0.17
C GLY A 186 -7.09 -10.51 1.06
N PHE A 187 -6.52 -9.36 0.70
CA PHE A 187 -5.54 -8.68 1.55
C PHE A 187 -6.17 -8.18 2.85
N VAL A 188 -7.38 -7.63 2.79
CA VAL A 188 -8.11 -7.24 4.01
C VAL A 188 -8.46 -8.47 4.84
N ASP A 189 -9.12 -9.46 4.24
CA ASP A 189 -9.72 -10.58 4.96
C ASP A 189 -8.68 -11.55 5.53
N ARG A 190 -7.53 -11.68 4.85
CA ARG A 190 -6.47 -12.65 5.22
C ARG A 190 -5.28 -12.03 5.91
N VAL A 191 -5.08 -10.71 5.82
CA VAL A 191 -3.95 -10.01 6.42
C VAL A 191 -4.40 -8.97 7.43
N LEU A 192 -5.00 -7.87 6.96
CA LEU A 192 -5.23 -6.69 7.81
C LEU A 192 -6.24 -6.94 8.92
N ALA A 193 -7.39 -7.52 8.61
CA ALA A 193 -8.45 -7.77 9.59
C ALA A 193 -8.03 -8.79 10.66
N PRO A 194 -7.42 -9.95 10.31
CA PRO A 194 -6.87 -10.86 11.31
C PRO A 194 -5.83 -10.22 12.25
N LEU A 195 -4.93 -9.38 11.72
CA LEU A 195 -3.94 -8.67 12.54
C LEU A 195 -4.58 -7.63 13.46
N ALA A 196 -5.58 -6.90 12.98
CA ALA A 196 -6.31 -5.91 13.79
C ALA A 196 -7.14 -6.58 14.90
N ALA A 197 -7.64 -7.80 14.68
CA ALA A 197 -8.38 -8.57 15.67
C ALA A 197 -7.47 -9.27 16.70
N ASP A 198 -6.20 -9.50 16.37
CA ASP A 198 -5.26 -10.25 17.21
C ASP A 198 -5.05 -9.58 18.57
N ILE A 199 -5.19 -10.34 19.66
CA ILE A 199 -5.00 -9.86 21.04
C ILE A 199 -3.65 -9.18 21.27
N ARG A 200 -2.61 -9.62 20.55
CA ARG A 200 -1.25 -9.07 20.64
C ARG A 200 -1.14 -7.66 20.08
N PHE A 201 -2.00 -7.30 19.12
CA PHE A 201 -1.87 -6.05 18.37
C PHE A 201 -3.09 -5.13 18.47
N ARG A 202 -4.29 -5.63 18.75
CA ARG A 202 -5.58 -4.89 18.68
C ARG A 202 -5.67 -3.59 19.49
N ARG A 203 -4.74 -3.37 20.42
CA ARG A 203 -4.62 -2.10 21.18
C ARG A 203 -3.80 -1.05 20.43
N ASN A 204 -2.82 -1.48 19.64
CA ASN A 204 -1.87 -0.63 18.93
C ASN A 204 -2.20 -0.55 17.44
N PHE A 205 -2.58 -1.66 16.82
CA PHE A 205 -2.74 -1.78 15.38
C PHE A 205 -4.19 -1.66 14.94
N ARG A 206 -4.42 -0.83 13.93
CA ARG A 206 -5.68 -0.69 13.19
C ARG A 206 -5.35 -0.51 11.71
N TYR A 207 -6.33 -0.69 10.85
CA TYR A 207 -6.21 -0.30 9.45
C TYR A 207 -7.40 0.54 9.01
N LEU A 208 -7.16 1.42 8.05
CA LEU A 208 -8.21 2.18 7.39
C LEU A 208 -8.72 1.39 6.20
N ASP A 209 -10.02 1.11 6.17
CA ASP A 209 -10.62 0.49 4.99
C ASP A 209 -10.98 1.57 3.97
N LEU A 210 -10.25 1.59 2.86
CA LEU A 210 -10.39 2.55 1.77
C LEU A 210 -10.97 1.92 0.50
N ARG A 211 -11.39 0.65 0.55
CA ARG A 211 -11.79 -0.13 -0.63
C ARG A 211 -12.80 0.57 -1.53
N ASP A 212 -13.74 1.27 -0.92
CA ASP A 212 -14.86 1.92 -1.60
C ASP A 212 -14.68 3.45 -1.79
N GLU A 213 -13.47 3.99 -1.63
CA GLU A 213 -13.24 5.46 -1.59
C GLU A 213 -12.74 6.09 -2.92
N ALA A 214 -12.50 5.26 -3.94
CA ALA A 214 -12.11 5.67 -5.30
C ALA A 214 -12.91 4.90 -6.37
N GLN A 215 -14.21 5.20 -6.45
CA GLN A 215 -15.21 4.39 -7.16
C GLN A 215 -15.34 4.69 -8.65
N PHE A 216 -14.70 5.76 -9.15
CA PHE A 216 -14.89 6.21 -10.53
C PHE A 216 -13.61 6.12 -11.35
N GLU A 217 -13.69 5.88 -12.65
CA GLU A 217 -12.49 5.78 -13.50
C GLU A 217 -11.61 7.03 -13.47
N GLN A 218 -12.19 8.24 -13.33
CA GLN A 218 -11.43 9.48 -13.21
C GLN A 218 -10.64 9.60 -11.90
N ASP A 219 -10.94 8.77 -10.90
CA ASP A 219 -10.15 8.71 -9.67
C ASP A 219 -8.81 8.00 -9.87
N TRP A 220 -8.63 7.29 -10.99
CA TRP A 220 -7.47 6.46 -11.28
C TRP A 220 -6.59 7.08 -12.35
N PHE A 221 -5.29 7.12 -12.08
CA PHE A 221 -4.29 7.49 -13.09
C PHE A 221 -3.97 6.28 -13.98
N ASP A 222 -3.68 5.14 -13.37
CA ASP A 222 -3.35 3.87 -14.03
C ASP A 222 -4.01 2.67 -13.31
N GLU A 223 -3.57 1.43 -13.59
CA GLU A 223 -4.14 0.20 -12.98
C GLU A 223 -3.96 0.08 -11.45
N MET A 224 -3.04 0.82 -10.85
CA MET A 224 -2.67 0.69 -9.43
C MET A 224 -2.76 1.99 -8.65
N HIS A 225 -2.60 3.12 -9.32
CA HIS A 225 -2.44 4.41 -8.68
C HIS A 225 -3.67 5.29 -8.90
N PRO A 226 -4.31 5.75 -7.81
CA PRO A 226 -5.21 6.89 -7.86
C PRO A 226 -4.51 8.15 -8.41
N THR A 227 -5.31 9.12 -8.86
CA THR A 227 -4.79 10.44 -9.21
C THR A 227 -4.28 11.18 -7.97
N GLY A 228 -3.43 12.19 -8.13
CA GLY A 228 -3.01 13.05 -7.03
C GLY A 228 -4.18 13.69 -6.27
N ALA A 229 -5.25 14.07 -6.97
CA ALA A 229 -6.47 14.61 -6.37
C ALA A 229 -7.20 13.56 -5.51
N THR A 230 -7.29 12.33 -5.98
CA THR A 230 -7.88 11.22 -5.23
C THR A 230 -7.02 10.86 -4.03
N PHE A 231 -5.70 10.79 -4.18
CA PHE A 231 -4.76 10.62 -3.08
C PHE A 231 -4.94 11.67 -1.98
N HIS A 232 -5.10 12.94 -2.36
CA HIS A 232 -5.41 14.03 -1.42
C HIS A 232 -6.78 13.85 -0.75
N ARG A 233 -7.78 13.29 -1.44
CA ARG A 233 -9.07 12.97 -0.85
C ARG A 233 -8.94 11.83 0.17
N LEU A 234 -8.19 10.78 -0.16
CA LEU A 234 -7.95 9.62 0.70
C LEU A 234 -7.17 9.97 1.97
N SER A 235 -6.22 10.91 1.91
CA SER A 235 -5.45 11.32 3.10
C SER A 235 -6.33 11.88 4.23
N ARG A 236 -7.52 12.40 3.91
CA ARG A 236 -8.47 12.93 4.90
C ARG A 236 -9.03 11.86 5.84
N TYR A 237 -9.05 10.59 5.41
CA TYR A 237 -9.44 9.48 6.28
C TYR A 237 -8.39 9.23 7.36
N PHE A 238 -7.11 9.27 6.97
CA PHE A 238 -6.02 9.19 7.95
C PHE A 238 -6.02 10.39 8.89
N ALA A 239 -6.22 11.59 8.36
CA ALA A 239 -6.28 12.80 9.17
C ALA A 239 -7.36 12.72 10.26
N ARG A 240 -8.56 12.28 9.89
CA ARG A 240 -9.67 12.11 10.83
C ARG A 240 -9.32 11.15 11.97
N GLU A 241 -8.69 10.02 11.64
CA GLU A 241 -8.33 8.99 12.62
C GLU A 241 -7.22 9.46 13.55
N ILE A 242 -6.25 10.18 12.99
CA ILE A 242 -5.13 10.78 13.72
C ILE A 242 -5.63 11.90 14.65
N ASP A 243 -6.48 12.80 14.16
CA ASP A 243 -7.06 13.87 14.97
C ASP A 243 -7.89 13.30 16.13
N GLY A 244 -8.59 12.18 15.90
CA GLY A 244 -9.33 11.44 16.93
C GLY A 244 -8.46 10.89 18.07
N LEU A 245 -7.16 10.69 17.85
CA LEU A 245 -6.22 10.26 18.89
C LEU A 245 -5.77 11.40 19.81
N PHE A 246 -5.71 12.63 19.29
CA PHE A 246 -5.15 13.79 20.02
C PHE A 246 -6.21 14.75 20.57
N THR A 247 -7.48 14.59 20.18
CA THR A 247 -8.59 15.43 20.64
C THR A 247 -9.22 15.01 21.97
N LEU A 248 -8.69 13.95 22.62
CA LEU A 248 -9.07 13.51 23.98
C LEU A 248 -8.15 14.08 25.07
N GLY A 249 -7.87 15.38 25.01
CA GLY A 249 -7.10 16.13 26.01
C GLY A 249 -7.96 17.14 26.77
#